data_AF-A0A9E3D1M1-F1
#
_entry.id   AF-A0A9E3D1M1-F1
#
_cell.length_a   1.000
_cell.length_b   1.000
_cell.length_c   1.000
_cell.angle_alpha   90.00
_cell.angle_beta   90.00
_cell.angle_gamma   90.00
#
_symmetry.space_group_name_H-M   'P 1'
#
loop_
_entity.id
_entity.type
_entity.pdbx_description
1 polymer ?
#
loop_
_entity_poly.entity_id
_entity_poly.type
_entity_poly.pdbx_seq_one_letter_code
_entity_poly.pdbx_strand_id
1 'polypeptide(L)'
;MFPLPAPPASSVAWPSWRSNSGLPGERVLAEEVPVAFSCDGATHAILMAIPDDIEDFALGFSLTEGIIVAPAEIDELDVVCTADGIIVRIWLAAGRSDAFA
;
A
#
# COMPACT_ATOMS: atom_id res chain seq x y z
N MET A 1 -6.39 3.47 -22.62
CA MET A 1 -6.78 4.28 -21.46
C MET A 1 -7.59 3.36 -20.55
N PHE A 2 -6.94 2.81 -19.53
CA PHE A 2 -7.64 2.00 -18.53
C PHE A 2 -8.55 2.93 -17.70
N PRO A 3 -9.78 2.53 -17.35
CA PRO A 3 -10.59 3.31 -16.43
C PRO A 3 -9.86 3.43 -15.10
N LEU A 4 -9.82 4.65 -14.55
CA LEU A 4 -9.28 4.88 -13.20
C LEU A 4 -10.10 4.03 -12.21
N PRO A 5 -9.46 3.27 -11.29
CA PRO A 5 -10.18 2.61 -10.22
C PRO A 5 -10.96 3.64 -9.39
N ALA A 6 -12.06 3.21 -8.78
CA ALA A 6 -12.81 4.08 -7.89
C ALA A 6 -11.88 4.52 -6.75
N PRO A 7 -11.88 5.81 -6.37
CA PRO A 7 -10.98 6.29 -5.32
C PRO A 7 -11.24 5.51 -4.03
N PRO A 8 -10.19 5.10 -3.30
CA PRO A 8 -10.28 4.37 -2.04
C PRO A 8 -10.76 5.32 -0.95
N ALA A 9 -12.03 5.68 -1.01
CA ALA A 9 -12.65 6.65 -0.16
C ALA A 9 -14.08 6.26 0.15
N SER A 10 -14.43 6.30 1.43
CA SER A 10 -15.77 5.97 1.91
C SER A 10 -16.49 7.23 2.40
N SER A 11 -17.79 7.26 2.18
CA SER A 11 -18.63 8.36 2.65
C SER A 11 -19.26 8.01 3.98
N VAL A 12 -18.99 8.81 5.02
CA VAL A 12 -19.49 8.59 6.36
C VAL A 12 -20.46 9.69 6.77
N ALA A 13 -21.54 9.30 7.44
CA ALA A 13 -22.42 10.25 8.10
C ALA A 13 -21.64 11.00 9.18
N TRP A 14 -21.52 12.31 9.00
CA TRP A 14 -20.71 13.18 9.84
C TRP A 14 -21.52 14.43 10.23
N PRO A 15 -21.98 14.55 11.49
CA PRO A 15 -22.68 15.75 11.93
C PRO A 15 -21.77 16.97 11.79
N SER A 16 -22.25 17.97 11.04
CA SER A 16 -21.54 19.25 10.96
C SER A 16 -22.01 20.15 12.11
N TRP A 17 -21.07 20.61 12.92
CA TRP A 17 -21.36 21.53 14.01
C TRP A 17 -21.20 22.96 13.51
N ARG A 18 -22.30 23.73 13.45
CA ARG A 18 -22.28 25.17 13.15
C ARG A 18 -23.10 25.91 14.21
N SER A 19 -22.53 26.97 14.77
CA SER A 19 -23.21 27.87 15.72
C SER A 19 -24.00 27.15 16.83
N ASN A 20 -23.35 26.21 17.54
CA ASN A 20 -23.96 25.43 18.63
C ASN A 20 -25.17 24.56 18.20
N SER A 21 -25.29 24.24 16.91
CA SER A 21 -26.27 23.31 16.36
C SER A 21 -25.58 22.24 15.50
N GLY A 22 -25.96 20.98 15.68
CA GLY A 22 -25.52 19.86 14.85
C GLY A 22 -26.49 19.66 13.70
N LEU A 23 -26.02 19.84 12.46
CA LEU A 23 -26.79 19.53 11.25
C LEU A 23 -26.31 18.19 10.66
N PRO A 24 -27.21 17.38 10.09
CA PRO A 24 -26.82 16.22 9.30
C PRO A 24 -25.81 16.63 8.23
N GLY A 25 -24.79 15.81 8.05
CA GLY A 25 -23.74 16.03 7.08
C GLY A 25 -23.11 14.71 6.68
N GLU A 26 -22.32 14.78 5.62
CA GLU A 26 -21.62 13.66 5.05
C GLU A 26 -20.17 14.09 4.81
N ARG A 27 -19.24 13.17 5.02
CA ARG A 27 -17.82 13.41 4.81
C ARG A 27 -17.20 12.23 4.10
N VAL A 28 -16.46 12.52 3.03
CA VAL A 28 -15.62 11.54 2.37
C VAL A 28 -14.32 11.39 3.16
N LEU A 29 -13.99 10.17 3.53
CA LEU A 29 -12.76 9.79 4.23
C LEU A 29 -11.94 8.88 3.33
N ALA A 30 -10.62 9.08 3.31
CA ALA A 30 -9.70 8.16 2.66
C ALA A 30 -9.69 6.81 3.41
N GLU A 31 -9.61 5.73 2.65
CA GLU A 31 -9.39 4.39 3.18
C GLU A 31 -7.89 4.17 3.42
N GLU A 32 -7.59 3.39 4.44
CA GLU A 32 -6.22 3.03 4.82
C GLU A 32 -6.22 1.58 5.32
N VAL A 33 -5.38 0.74 4.72
CA VAL A 33 -5.25 -0.68 5.05
C VAL A 33 -3.82 -1.03 5.42
N PRO A 34 -3.59 -2.06 6.24
CA PRO A 34 -2.24 -2.55 6.45
C PRO A 34 -1.71 -3.25 5.19
N VAL A 35 -0.47 -2.94 4.84
CA VAL A 35 0.28 -3.50 3.71
C VAL A 35 1.57 -4.10 4.25
N ALA A 36 1.68 -5.43 4.15
CA ALA A 36 2.85 -6.18 4.57
C ALA A 36 3.81 -6.40 3.40
N PHE A 37 5.06 -5.99 3.55
CA PHE A 37 6.13 -6.22 2.59
C PHE A 37 6.93 -7.44 2.98
N SER A 38 7.06 -8.40 2.08
CA SER A 38 7.96 -9.54 2.21
C SER A 38 8.96 -9.55 1.08
N CYS A 39 10.23 -9.76 1.40
CA CYS A 39 11.33 -9.91 0.44
C CYS A 39 11.93 -11.31 0.60
N ASP A 40 12.00 -12.06 -0.49
CA ASP A 40 12.54 -13.43 -0.52
C ASP A 40 11.96 -14.36 0.59
N GLY A 41 10.68 -14.18 0.90
CA GLY A 41 9.95 -14.96 1.90
C GLY A 41 10.06 -14.46 3.35
N ALA A 42 10.85 -13.43 3.64
CA ALA A 42 10.94 -12.80 4.96
C ALA A 42 10.15 -11.49 5.04
N THR A 43 9.37 -11.28 6.12
CA THR A 43 8.66 -10.01 6.34
C THR A 43 9.64 -8.90 6.67
N HIS A 44 9.60 -7.83 5.88
CA HIS A 44 10.48 -6.66 6.02
C HIS A 44 9.79 -5.55 6.81
N ALA A 45 8.54 -5.22 6.47
CA ALA A 45 7.79 -4.15 7.11
C ALA A 45 6.27 -4.36 6.99
N ILE A 46 5.52 -3.68 7.85
CA ILE A 46 4.08 -3.50 7.72
C ILE A 46 3.79 -2.00 7.85
N LEU A 47 3.10 -1.44 6.87
CA LEU A 47 2.75 -0.02 6.79
C LEU A 47 1.25 0.14 6.60
N MET A 48 0.69 1.24 7.09
CA MET A 48 -0.66 1.63 6.69
C MET A 48 -0.57 2.41 5.38
N ALA A 49 -1.38 2.05 4.39
CA ALA A 49 -1.38 2.72 3.10
C ALA A 49 -2.76 2.74 2.46
N ILE A 50 -2.93 3.65 1.52
CA ILE A 50 -4.09 3.69 0.64
C ILE A 50 -4.03 2.43 -0.26
N PRO A 51 -5.11 1.63 -0.37
CA PRO A 51 -5.15 0.38 -1.15
C PRO A 51 -5.23 0.62 -2.67
N ASP A 52 -4.40 1.51 -3.20
CA ASP A 52 -4.36 1.89 -4.60
C ASP A 52 -2.91 2.03 -5.06
N ASP A 53 -2.65 1.79 -6.34
CA ASP A 53 -1.30 1.83 -6.96
C ASP A 53 -0.21 1.10 -6.13
N ILE A 54 -0.55 -0.04 -5.53
CA ILE A 54 0.33 -0.76 -4.57
C ILE A 54 1.63 -1.25 -5.22
N GLU A 55 1.62 -1.60 -6.52
CA GLU A 55 2.83 -1.99 -7.24
C GLU A 55 3.84 -0.84 -7.32
N ASP A 56 3.37 0.36 -7.63
CA ASP A 56 4.20 1.57 -7.67
C ASP A 56 4.69 1.95 -6.26
N PHE A 57 3.82 1.82 -5.25
CA PHE A 57 4.21 2.01 -3.86
C PHE A 57 5.30 1.02 -3.45
N ALA A 58 5.18 -0.25 -3.84
CA ALA A 58 6.15 -1.29 -3.54
C ALA A 58 7.51 -1.04 -4.20
N LEU A 59 7.52 -0.60 -5.45
CA LEU A 59 8.76 -0.22 -6.14
C LEU A 59 9.44 0.97 -5.43
N GLY A 60 8.67 2.02 -5.12
CA GLY A 60 9.17 3.21 -4.42
C GLY A 60 9.69 2.89 -3.03
N PHE A 61 8.97 2.07 -2.26
CA PHE A 61 9.37 1.57 -0.96
C PHE A 61 10.70 0.80 -1.06
N SER A 62 10.81 -0.11 -2.02
CA SER A 62 11.99 -0.95 -2.18
C SER A 62 13.25 -0.15 -2.54
N LEU A 63 13.10 0.92 -3.34
CA LEU A 63 14.19 1.86 -3.64
C LEU A 63 14.56 2.72 -2.41
N THR A 64 13.55 3.20 -1.69
CA THR A 64 13.74 4.11 -0.54
C THR A 64 14.43 3.43 0.63
N GLU A 65 14.03 2.18 0.93
CA GLU A 65 14.63 1.38 1.99
C GLU A 65 15.95 0.71 1.57
N GLY A 66 16.36 0.87 0.31
CA GLY A 66 17.58 0.27 -0.22
C GLY A 66 17.51 -1.25 -0.34
N ILE A 67 16.31 -1.82 -0.41
CA ILE A 67 16.07 -3.24 -0.73
C ILE A 67 16.63 -3.50 -2.14
N ILE A 68 16.35 -2.59 -3.08
CA ILE A 68 16.92 -2.54 -4.42
C ILE A 68 17.60 -1.20 -4.67
N VAL A 69 18.56 -1.17 -5.60
CA VAL A 69 19.16 0.04 -6.18
C VAL A 69 18.66 0.32 -7.59
N ALA A 70 18.09 -0.69 -8.27
CA ALA A 70 17.49 -0.54 -9.58
C ALA A 70 16.25 -1.45 -9.73
N PRO A 71 15.21 -1.04 -10.49
CA PRO A 71 14.00 -1.85 -10.69
C PRO A 71 14.25 -3.25 -11.26
N ALA A 72 15.32 -3.42 -12.05
CA ALA A 72 15.70 -4.70 -12.65
C ALA A 72 16.20 -5.75 -11.62
N GLU A 73 16.38 -5.36 -10.36
CA GLU A 73 16.74 -6.27 -9.28
C GLU A 73 15.53 -6.97 -8.64
N ILE A 74 14.31 -6.64 -9.08
CA ILE A 74 13.09 -7.38 -8.76
C ILE A 74 12.84 -8.38 -9.90
N ASP A 75 12.85 -9.66 -9.56
CA ASP A 75 12.53 -10.76 -10.49
C ASP A 75 11.01 -10.93 -10.60
N GLU A 76 10.31 -10.88 -9.46
CA GLU A 76 8.86 -10.99 -9.39
C GLU A 76 8.30 -10.11 -8.27
N LEU A 77 7.17 -9.46 -8.53
CA LEU A 77 6.40 -8.68 -7.57
C LEU A 77 4.95 -9.14 -7.63
N ASP A 78 4.43 -9.61 -6.51
CA ASP A 78 3.07 -10.12 -6.39
C ASP A 78 2.31 -9.38 -5.29
N VAL A 79 1.09 -8.93 -5.59
CA VAL A 79 0.22 -8.19 -4.68
C VAL A 79 -1.00 -9.05 -4.35
N VAL A 80 -1.07 -9.50 -3.10
CA VAL A 80 -2.11 -10.41 -2.61
C VAL A 80 -3.04 -9.68 -1.65
N CYS A 81 -4.28 -9.46 -2.08
CA CYS A 81 -5.34 -8.93 -1.21
C CYS A 81 -5.87 -10.04 -0.28
N THR A 82 -6.01 -9.72 1.00
CA THR A 82 -6.53 -10.63 2.04
C THR A 82 -7.64 -9.94 2.84
N ALA A 83 -8.28 -10.68 3.75
CA ALA A 83 -9.28 -10.10 4.66
C ALA A 83 -8.67 -9.10 5.65
N ASP A 84 -7.38 -9.28 6.00
CA ASP A 84 -6.70 -8.48 7.03
C ASP A 84 -5.89 -7.31 6.43
N GLY A 85 -5.80 -7.19 5.10
CA GLY A 85 -4.98 -6.19 4.42
C GLY A 85 -4.35 -6.72 3.14
N ILE A 86 -3.25 -6.10 2.71
CA ILE A 86 -2.53 -6.44 1.48
C ILE A 86 -1.16 -7.01 1.82
N ILE A 87 -0.73 -8.02 1.08
CA ILE A 87 0.63 -8.57 1.17
C ILE A 87 1.33 -8.33 -0.15
N VAL A 88 2.44 -7.61 -0.12
CA VAL A 88 3.36 -7.40 -1.24
C VAL A 88 4.52 -8.39 -1.08
N ARG A 89 4.71 -9.24 -2.09
CA ARG A 89 5.79 -10.21 -2.15
C ARG A 89 6.76 -9.78 -3.23
N ILE A 90 8.02 -9.60 -2.85
CA ILE A 90 9.10 -9.19 -3.72
C ILE A 90 10.10 -10.34 -3.74
N TRP A 91 10.36 -10.87 -4.93
CA TRP A 91 11.43 -11.83 -5.19
C TRP A 91 12.55 -11.10 -5.89
N LEU A 92 13.75 -11.14 -5.30
CA LEU A 92 14.91 -10.43 -5.83
C LEU A 92 15.66 -11.28 -6.85
N ALA A 93 16.27 -10.61 -7.82
CA ALA A 93 17.13 -11.25 -8.81
C ALA A 93 18.34 -11.93 -8.15
N ALA A 94 18.78 -13.05 -8.73
CA ALA A 94 19.91 -13.84 -8.21
C ALA A 94 21.18 -12.97 -8.03
N GLY A 95 21.76 -13.01 -6.82
CA GLY A 95 22.93 -12.23 -6.41
C GLY A 95 22.63 -11.02 -5.53
N ARG A 96 21.37 -10.55 -5.45
CA ARG A 96 20.95 -9.52 -4.50
C ARG A 96 20.51 -10.10 -3.15
N SER A 97 19.85 -11.26 -3.16
CA SER A 97 19.37 -11.96 -1.95
C SER A 97 20.49 -12.29 -0.95
N ASP A 98 21.69 -12.60 -1.45
CA ASP A 98 22.87 -12.91 -0.62
C ASP A 98 23.40 -11.68 0.16
N ALA A 99 23.01 -10.46 -0.21
CA ALA A 99 23.43 -9.24 0.48
C ALA A 99 22.67 -8.98 1.79
N PHE A 100 21.57 -9.72 2.03
CA PHE A 100 20.70 -9.58 3.21
C PHE A 100 20.73 -10.80 4.14
N ALA A 101 21.58 -11.79 3.87
CA ALA A 101 21.76 -13.00 4.68
C ALA A 101 22.82 -12.83 5.79
#